data_AF-V2ZEN4-F1
#
_entry.id   AF-V2ZEN4-F1
#
_cell.length_a   1.000
_cell.length_b   1.000
_cell.length_c   1.000
_cell.angle_alpha   90.00
_cell.angle_beta   90.00
_cell.angle_gamma   90.00
#
_symmetry.space_group_name_H-M   'P 1'
#
loop_
_entity.id
_entity.type
_entity.pdbx_description
1 polymer ?
#
loop_
_entity_poly.entity_id
_entity_poly.type
_entity_poly.pdbx_seq_one_letter_code
_entity_poly.pdbx_strand_id
1 'polypeptide(L)'
;MDRKNYIQTVIEKFGIEHPEVELRRSMILDQDIVDLENRLNIIIPNAVKDYFRSYTLSVPFVTGKMLGDFSMTYCEETGGWRELEIEEEIATTILQLPLMFPNKDLSEFERSNTIFHGTGFLYLGLYNEEYYVLLDVQSEQVYQVDMARVRPTLGEETRADILRWALPFFNKFEDLVRCFFGGELYDEDELTFDIE
;
A
#
# COMPACT_ATOMS: atom_id res chain seq x y z
N MET A 1 -16.58 -24.83 -0.45
CA MET A 1 -16.18 -24.08 0.76
C MET A 1 -15.03 -23.22 0.31
N ASP A 2 -15.28 -21.93 0.06
CA ASP A 2 -14.24 -21.06 -0.49
C ASP A 2 -13.12 -20.92 0.52
N ARG A 3 -11.90 -21.21 0.04
CA ARG A 3 -10.69 -21.06 0.83
C ARG A 3 -10.36 -19.58 0.80
N LYS A 4 -10.66 -18.84 1.89
CA LYS A 4 -10.25 -17.44 2.04
C LYS A 4 -8.75 -17.34 1.74
N ASN A 5 -8.38 -16.37 0.91
CA ASN A 5 -6.96 -16.10 0.66
C ASN A 5 -6.31 -15.46 1.90
N TYR A 6 -4.99 -15.39 1.89
CA TYR A 6 -4.22 -14.88 3.02
C TYR A 6 -4.57 -13.42 3.35
N ILE A 7 -4.56 -12.55 2.32
CA ILE A 7 -4.83 -11.11 2.44
C ILE A 7 -6.21 -10.83 3.06
N GLN A 8 -7.26 -11.52 2.58
CA GLN A 8 -8.60 -11.42 3.15
C GLN A 8 -8.62 -11.82 4.63
N THR A 9 -7.84 -12.83 5.02
CA THR A 9 -7.79 -13.31 6.42
C THR A 9 -7.09 -12.30 7.33
N VAL A 10 -6.00 -11.67 6.86
CA VAL A 10 -5.29 -10.62 7.61
C VAL A 10 -6.18 -9.38 7.78
N ILE A 11 -6.82 -8.92 6.70
CA ILE A 11 -7.68 -7.72 6.77
C ILE A 11 -8.94 -7.98 7.61
N GLU A 12 -9.53 -9.18 7.56
CA GLU A 12 -10.66 -9.51 8.43
C GLU A 12 -10.26 -9.56 9.92
N LYS A 13 -9.03 -9.98 10.24
CA LYS A 13 -8.47 -9.90 11.60
C LYS A 13 -8.30 -8.44 12.04
N PHE A 14 -7.72 -7.59 11.18
CA PHE A 14 -7.54 -6.15 11.43
C PHE A 14 -8.83 -5.49 11.92
N GLY A 15 -9.97 -5.64 11.22
CA GLY A 15 -11.23 -5.01 11.64
C GLY A 15 -11.94 -5.67 12.83
N ILE A 16 -11.43 -6.79 13.34
CA ILE A 16 -11.84 -7.33 14.65
C ILE A 16 -11.05 -6.66 15.77
N GLU A 17 -9.78 -6.35 15.52
CA GLU A 17 -8.87 -5.68 16.45
C GLU A 17 -9.11 -4.15 16.48
N HIS A 18 -9.58 -3.58 15.36
CA HIS A 18 -9.92 -2.17 15.14
C HIS A 18 -11.41 -1.96 14.86
N PRO A 19 -12.31 -2.15 15.85
CA PRO A 19 -13.78 -2.05 15.66
C PRO A 19 -14.28 -0.64 15.31
N GLU A 20 -13.46 0.39 15.48
CA GLU A 20 -13.67 1.75 14.98
C GLU A 20 -13.58 1.86 13.44
N VAL A 21 -12.98 0.87 12.77
CA VAL A 21 -12.85 0.80 11.31
C VAL A 21 -13.91 -0.15 10.72
N GLU A 22 -14.93 0.42 10.07
CA GLU A 22 -16.07 -0.34 9.52
C GLU A 22 -15.70 -1.08 8.21
N LEU A 23 -15.11 -2.26 8.32
CA LEU A 23 -14.83 -3.14 7.19
C LEU A 23 -16.12 -3.52 6.44
N ARG A 24 -16.19 -3.14 5.16
CA ARG A 24 -17.25 -3.59 4.24
C ARG A 24 -16.66 -4.53 3.20
N ARG A 25 -17.25 -5.71 3.03
CA ARG A 25 -16.81 -6.67 2.01
C ARG A 25 -16.91 -6.03 0.62
N SER A 26 -15.87 -6.22 -0.18
CA SER A 26 -15.81 -5.72 -1.55
C SER A 26 -16.89 -6.35 -2.44
N MET A 27 -17.34 -5.59 -3.44
CA MET A 27 -18.24 -6.06 -4.51
C MET A 27 -17.52 -6.19 -5.86
N ILE A 28 -16.21 -5.94 -5.91
CA ILE A 28 -15.40 -6.04 -7.13
C ILE A 28 -15.42 -7.48 -7.66
N LEU A 29 -15.79 -7.62 -8.93
CA LEU A 29 -15.86 -8.87 -9.66
C LEU A 29 -14.60 -9.08 -10.51
N ASP A 30 -14.37 -10.32 -10.95
CA ASP A 30 -13.26 -10.63 -11.85
C ASP A 30 -13.31 -9.85 -13.16
N GLN A 31 -14.51 -9.55 -13.67
CA GLN A 31 -14.69 -8.75 -14.88
C GLN A 31 -14.23 -7.30 -14.69
N ASP A 32 -14.48 -6.69 -13.52
CA ASP A 32 -14.07 -5.32 -13.24
C ASP A 32 -12.53 -5.20 -13.24
N ILE A 33 -11.86 -6.23 -12.73
CA ILE A 33 -10.39 -6.35 -12.72
C ILE A 33 -9.86 -6.55 -14.14
N VAL A 34 -10.46 -7.47 -14.92
CA VAL A 34 -10.07 -7.69 -16.33
C VAL A 34 -10.26 -6.42 -17.16
N ASP A 35 -11.35 -5.70 -16.96
CA ASP A 35 -11.61 -4.45 -17.67
C ASP A 35 -10.62 -3.34 -17.24
N LEU A 36 -10.21 -3.29 -15.97
CA LEU A 36 -9.15 -2.40 -15.48
C LEU A 36 -7.78 -2.76 -16.10
N GLU A 37 -7.41 -4.04 -16.11
CA GLU A 37 -6.17 -4.53 -16.74
C GLU A 37 -6.10 -4.15 -18.23
N ASN A 38 -7.22 -4.28 -18.94
CA ASN A 38 -7.34 -3.86 -20.34
C ASN A 38 -7.21 -2.33 -20.52
N ARG A 39 -7.78 -1.51 -19.62
CA ARG A 39 -7.70 -0.03 -19.70
C ARG A 39 -6.32 0.52 -19.34
N LEU A 40 -5.66 -0.08 -18.35
CA LEU A 40 -4.30 0.27 -17.93
C LEU A 40 -3.21 -0.45 -18.74
N ASN A 41 -3.57 -1.39 -19.62
CA ASN A 41 -2.65 -2.21 -20.43
C ASN A 41 -1.52 -2.87 -19.60
N ILE A 42 -1.89 -3.47 -18.48
CA ILE A 42 -1.00 -4.17 -17.54
C ILE A 42 -1.66 -5.46 -17.05
N ILE A 43 -0.84 -6.36 -16.51
CA ILE A 43 -1.32 -7.49 -15.70
C ILE A 43 -1.11 -7.12 -14.23
N ILE A 44 -2.19 -7.07 -13.46
CA ILE A 44 -2.15 -6.77 -12.03
C ILE A 44 -1.81 -8.08 -11.26
N PRO A 45 -0.86 -8.06 -10.30
CA PRO A 45 -0.50 -9.25 -9.53
C PRO A 45 -1.69 -9.86 -8.77
N ASN A 46 -1.65 -11.18 -8.58
CA ASN A 46 -2.75 -11.90 -7.91
C ASN A 46 -2.98 -11.41 -6.47
N ALA A 47 -1.91 -11.07 -5.74
CA ALA A 47 -2.00 -10.51 -4.40
C ALA A 47 -2.80 -9.19 -4.36
N VAL A 48 -2.56 -8.29 -5.32
CA VAL A 48 -3.29 -7.02 -5.43
C VAL A 48 -4.75 -7.25 -5.86
N LYS A 49 -5.01 -8.20 -6.77
CA LYS A 49 -6.38 -8.63 -7.14
C LYS A 49 -7.13 -9.20 -5.94
N ASP A 50 -6.45 -9.97 -5.09
CA ASP A 50 -6.99 -10.55 -3.86
C ASP A 50 -7.32 -9.48 -2.81
N TYR A 51 -6.53 -8.40 -2.75
CA TYR A 51 -6.87 -7.20 -1.98
C TYR A 51 -8.15 -6.53 -2.51
N PHE A 52 -8.27 -6.30 -3.83
CA PHE A 52 -9.47 -5.68 -4.41
C PHE A 52 -10.76 -6.45 -4.10
N ARG A 53 -10.68 -7.79 -3.98
CA ARG A 53 -11.81 -8.67 -3.65
C ARG A 53 -12.09 -8.81 -2.14
N SER A 54 -11.28 -8.20 -1.27
CA SER A 54 -11.35 -8.36 0.19
C SER A 54 -12.38 -7.42 0.86
N TYR A 55 -11.94 -6.29 1.40
CA TYR A 55 -12.76 -5.31 2.14
C TYR A 55 -12.36 -3.86 1.80
N THR A 56 -13.21 -2.90 2.16
CA THR A 56 -12.99 -1.45 2.02
C THR A 56 -13.16 -0.74 3.38
N LEU A 57 -12.26 0.21 3.72
CA LEU A 57 -11.99 0.90 5.01
C LEU A 57 -12.89 0.62 6.25
N SER A 58 -13.44 1.57 7.02
CA SER A 58 -13.97 2.94 6.81
C SER A 58 -13.04 4.16 6.70
N VAL A 59 -11.78 4.04 7.09
CA VAL A 59 -10.82 5.16 7.17
C VAL A 59 -10.08 5.41 5.85
N PRO A 60 -9.38 6.57 5.67
CA PRO A 60 -8.61 6.88 4.46
C PRO A 60 -7.12 6.48 4.54
N PHE A 61 -6.66 5.91 5.66
CA PHE A 61 -5.31 5.36 5.82
C PHE A 61 -5.35 4.18 6.81
N VAL A 62 -4.29 3.37 6.82
CA VAL A 62 -3.99 2.39 7.88
C VAL A 62 -2.61 2.66 8.46
N THR A 63 -2.36 2.21 9.68
CA THR A 63 -1.10 2.41 10.41
C THR A 63 -0.22 1.16 10.36
N GLY A 64 1.09 1.35 10.32
CA GLY A 64 2.11 0.29 10.34
C GLY A 64 3.15 0.56 11.42
N LYS A 65 3.83 -0.48 11.90
CA LYS A 65 4.91 -0.37 12.90
C LYS A 65 6.24 -0.75 12.27
N MET A 66 7.23 0.14 12.40
CA MET A 66 8.49 0.00 11.69
C MET A 66 9.71 0.33 12.55
N LEU A 67 10.81 -0.41 12.32
CA LEU A 67 12.17 -0.07 12.72
C LEU A 67 12.90 0.52 11.51
N GLY A 68 13.80 1.49 11.75
CA GLY A 68 14.59 2.16 10.70
C GLY A 68 15.04 3.57 11.11
N ASP A 69 15.64 4.33 10.19
CA ASP A 69 16.08 5.72 10.39
C ASP A 69 14.91 6.74 10.41
N PHE A 70 14.05 6.62 11.43
CA PHE A 70 12.90 7.50 11.64
C PHE A 70 13.21 8.63 12.64
N SER A 71 12.77 9.85 12.29
CA SER A 71 12.77 11.01 13.20
C SER A 71 11.37 11.41 13.69
N MET A 72 10.33 10.88 13.03
CA MET A 72 8.93 11.23 13.27
C MET A 72 8.09 9.95 13.38
N THR A 73 7.03 10.01 14.18
CA THR A 73 6.07 8.91 14.39
C THR A 73 4.64 9.46 14.43
N TYR A 74 3.70 8.70 13.89
CA TYR A 74 2.29 9.05 13.86
C TYR A 74 1.61 8.70 15.19
N CYS A 75 1.01 9.68 15.84
CA CYS A 75 0.31 9.51 17.10
C CYS A 75 -1.20 9.40 16.84
N GLU A 76 -1.73 8.16 16.88
CA GLU A 76 -3.15 7.86 16.67
C GLU A 76 -4.08 8.63 17.63
N GLU A 77 -3.66 8.85 18.89
CA GLU A 77 -4.45 9.59 19.89
C GLU A 77 -4.65 11.07 19.54
N THR A 78 -3.67 11.68 18.89
CA THR A 78 -3.70 13.11 18.50
C THR A 78 -4.05 13.31 17.02
N GLY A 79 -4.01 12.23 16.23
CA GLY A 79 -4.27 12.23 14.79
C GLY A 79 -3.17 12.88 13.95
N GLY A 80 -1.94 12.99 14.46
CA GLY A 80 -0.85 13.74 13.81
C GLY A 80 0.56 13.26 14.14
N TRP A 81 1.52 13.85 13.44
CA TRP A 81 2.95 13.55 13.57
C TRP A 81 3.58 14.21 14.80
N ARG A 82 4.46 13.48 15.48
CA ARG A 82 5.37 13.98 16.53
C ARG A 82 6.79 13.50 16.29
N GLU A 83 7.77 14.17 16.90
CA GLU A 83 9.15 13.66 16.97
C GLU A 83 9.16 12.31 17.72
N LEU A 84 10.03 11.39 17.25
CA LEU A 84 10.32 10.12 17.91
C LEU A 84 11.14 10.40 19.18
N GLU A 85 10.82 9.76 20.31
CA GLU A 85 11.61 9.95 21.53
C GLU A 85 12.96 9.21 21.43
N ILE A 86 14.00 9.67 22.12
CA ILE A 86 15.37 9.11 22.02
C ILE A 86 15.44 7.62 22.46
N GLU A 87 14.49 7.18 23.30
CA GLU A 87 14.36 5.80 23.78
C GLU A 87 13.31 4.98 22.98
N GLU A 88 12.65 5.60 21.99
CA GLU A 88 11.62 4.97 21.14
C GLU A 88 12.25 4.54 19.81
N GLU A 89 12.42 3.23 19.61
CA GLU A 89 13.03 2.67 18.39
C GLU A 89 11.99 2.31 17.30
N ILE A 90 10.70 2.21 17.69
CA ILE A 90 9.60 1.81 16.79
C ILE A 90 8.81 3.05 16.37
N ALA A 91 8.81 3.35 15.08
CA ALA A 91 7.93 4.37 14.50
C ALA A 91 6.56 3.76 14.13
N THR A 92 5.50 4.51 14.38
CA THR A 92 4.18 4.29 13.76
C THR A 92 4.12 5.12 12.49
N THR A 93 3.82 4.50 11.36
CA THR A 93 3.79 5.10 10.03
C THR A 93 2.41 4.96 9.40
N ILE A 94 2.09 5.69 8.32
CA ILE A 94 0.77 5.67 7.69
C ILE A 94 0.82 5.32 6.20
N LEU A 95 -0.19 4.58 5.73
CA LEU A 95 -0.36 4.20 4.33
C LEU A 95 -1.77 4.53 3.82
N GLN A 96 -1.83 5.43 2.83
CA GLN A 96 -3.05 5.84 2.13
C GLN A 96 -3.19 5.07 0.80
N LEU A 97 -3.91 3.94 0.82
CA LEU A 97 -4.20 3.14 -0.39
C LEU A 97 -5.37 3.79 -1.20
N PRO A 98 -5.28 3.89 -2.55
CA PRO A 98 -6.23 4.61 -3.41
C PRO A 98 -7.50 3.79 -3.73
N LEU A 99 -8.00 3.07 -2.73
CA LEU A 99 -9.17 2.18 -2.78
C LEU A 99 -10.13 2.46 -1.61
N MET A 100 -9.98 3.62 -0.96
CA MET A 100 -10.69 4.01 0.26
C MET A 100 -11.71 5.13 0.01
N PHE A 101 -12.89 4.70 -0.49
CA PHE A 101 -14.18 5.41 -0.57
C PHE A 101 -14.36 6.49 -1.66
N PRO A 102 -15.62 6.78 -2.08
CA PRO A 102 -16.90 6.26 -1.57
C PRO A 102 -17.66 5.31 -2.51
N ASN A 103 -17.20 5.15 -3.75
CA ASN A 103 -17.98 4.51 -4.82
C ASN A 103 -17.98 2.97 -4.80
N LYS A 104 -17.05 2.36 -4.05
CA LYS A 104 -16.82 0.90 -4.00
C LYS A 104 -16.53 0.27 -5.38
N ASP A 105 -15.85 1.03 -6.23
CA ASP A 105 -15.41 0.65 -7.56
C ASP A 105 -13.88 0.79 -7.72
N LEU A 106 -13.34 0.47 -8.89
CA LEU A 106 -11.92 0.64 -9.22
C LEU A 106 -11.60 1.99 -9.90
N SER A 107 -12.57 2.91 -9.98
CA SER A 107 -12.44 4.15 -10.77
C SER A 107 -11.36 5.09 -10.21
N GLU A 108 -11.21 5.15 -8.89
CA GLU A 108 -10.15 5.94 -8.26
C GLU A 108 -8.77 5.31 -8.47
N PHE A 109 -8.67 3.99 -8.30
CA PHE A 109 -7.44 3.25 -8.53
C PHE A 109 -6.94 3.43 -9.97
N GLU A 110 -7.84 3.36 -10.96
CA GLU A 110 -7.55 3.62 -12.38
C GLU A 110 -7.04 5.05 -12.61
N ARG A 111 -7.74 6.05 -12.07
CA ARG A 111 -7.37 7.47 -12.18
C ARG A 111 -5.98 7.72 -11.61
N SER A 112 -5.68 7.17 -10.43
CA SER A 112 -4.39 7.31 -9.76
C SER A 112 -3.27 6.55 -10.49
N ASN A 113 -3.57 5.42 -11.13
CA ASN A 113 -2.61 4.67 -11.93
C ASN A 113 -2.40 5.21 -13.35
N THR A 114 -3.30 6.08 -13.84
CA THR A 114 -3.19 6.68 -15.18
C THR A 114 -1.86 7.42 -15.37
N ILE A 115 -1.36 8.13 -14.35
CA ILE A 115 -0.08 8.86 -14.42
C ILE A 115 1.17 7.94 -14.45
N PHE A 116 1.01 6.68 -14.05
CA PHE A 116 2.04 5.63 -14.11
C PHE A 116 1.88 4.70 -15.33
N HIS A 117 0.91 4.97 -16.21
CA HIS A 117 0.67 4.16 -17.40
C HIS A 117 1.92 4.05 -18.29
N GLY A 118 2.22 2.83 -18.74
CA GLY A 118 3.39 2.50 -19.54
C GLY A 118 4.72 2.46 -18.77
N THR A 119 4.75 2.82 -17.47
CA THR A 119 5.99 2.79 -16.68
C THR A 119 6.40 1.38 -16.23
N GLY A 120 5.50 0.41 -16.28
CA GLY A 120 5.71 -0.93 -15.69
C GLY A 120 5.55 -0.98 -14.17
N PHE A 121 5.16 0.13 -13.53
CA PHE A 121 4.86 0.19 -12.11
C PHE A 121 3.36 0.40 -11.88
N LEU A 122 2.87 -0.19 -10.79
CA LEU A 122 1.51 -0.06 -10.27
C LEU A 122 1.56 0.77 -9.00
N TYR A 123 0.84 1.88 -8.97
CA TYR A 123 0.72 2.72 -7.78
C TYR A 123 -0.25 2.12 -6.76
N LEU A 124 0.27 1.90 -5.55
CA LEU A 124 -0.42 1.26 -4.44
C LEU A 124 -0.90 2.23 -3.36
N GLY A 125 -0.30 3.41 -3.22
CA GLY A 125 -0.69 4.40 -2.19
C GLY A 125 0.38 5.41 -1.83
N LEU A 126 0.06 6.34 -0.92
CA LEU A 126 1.03 7.25 -0.31
C LEU A 126 1.49 6.70 1.04
N TYR A 127 2.81 6.59 1.21
CA TYR A 127 3.45 6.32 2.49
C TYR A 127 3.88 7.64 3.12
N ASN A 128 3.49 7.85 4.37
CA ASN A 128 3.75 9.06 5.17
C ASN A 128 3.42 10.40 4.46
N GLU A 129 2.47 10.37 3.51
CA GLU A 129 2.05 11.50 2.65
C GLU A 129 3.13 12.08 1.71
N GLU A 130 4.38 11.59 1.77
CA GLU A 130 5.54 12.11 1.04
C GLU A 130 6.10 11.15 -0.03
N TYR A 131 5.75 9.86 0.04
CA TYR A 131 6.33 8.81 -0.81
C TYR A 131 5.25 8.08 -1.63
N TYR A 132 5.48 7.94 -2.94
CA TYR A 132 4.72 7.02 -3.77
C TYR A 132 5.13 5.57 -3.46
N VAL A 133 4.18 4.73 -3.04
CA VAL A 133 4.36 3.28 -2.96
C VAL A 133 4.02 2.67 -4.31
N LEU A 134 5.01 2.04 -4.94
CA LEU A 134 4.94 1.50 -6.29
C LEU A 134 5.32 0.02 -6.30
N LEU A 135 4.52 -0.83 -6.93
CA LEU A 135 4.86 -2.22 -7.21
C LEU A 135 5.36 -2.37 -8.64
N ASP A 136 6.49 -3.04 -8.86
CA ASP A 136 6.91 -3.47 -10.19
C ASP A 136 6.09 -4.69 -10.62
N VAL A 137 5.36 -4.58 -11.74
CA VAL A 137 4.47 -5.65 -12.19
C VAL A 137 5.21 -6.89 -12.72
N GLN A 138 6.54 -6.84 -12.89
CA GLN A 138 7.35 -7.97 -13.34
C GLN A 138 8.01 -8.74 -12.19
N SER A 139 8.54 -8.04 -11.19
CA SER A 139 9.18 -8.66 -10.02
C SER A 139 8.24 -8.85 -8.83
N GLU A 140 7.07 -8.19 -8.85
CA GLU A 140 6.13 -8.04 -7.73
C GLU A 140 6.72 -7.34 -6.47
N GLN A 141 7.97 -6.85 -6.55
CA GLN A 141 8.62 -6.08 -5.48
C GLN A 141 7.94 -4.71 -5.32
N VAL A 142 7.83 -4.27 -4.06
CA VAL A 142 7.31 -2.95 -3.69
C VAL A 142 8.47 -2.01 -3.37
N TYR A 143 8.38 -0.81 -3.93
CA TYR A 143 9.31 0.29 -3.76
C TYR A 143 8.60 1.50 -3.17
N GLN A 144 9.36 2.36 -2.51
CA GLN A 144 8.95 3.72 -2.18
C GLN A 144 9.75 4.73 -2.99
N VAL A 145 9.13 5.86 -3.37
CA VAL A 145 9.79 6.95 -4.09
C VAL A 145 9.32 8.31 -3.59
N ASP A 146 10.26 9.14 -3.14
CA ASP A 146 10.03 10.55 -2.76
C ASP A 146 9.29 11.29 -3.89
N MET A 147 8.10 11.81 -3.59
CA MET A 147 7.22 12.50 -4.55
C MET A 147 7.87 13.75 -5.16
N ALA A 148 8.85 14.38 -4.49
CA ALA A 148 9.59 15.50 -5.04
C ALA A 148 10.65 15.09 -6.09
N ARG A 149 10.97 13.78 -6.21
CA ARG A 149 11.96 13.25 -7.16
C ARG A 149 11.36 12.78 -8.48
N VAL A 150 10.14 12.28 -8.45
CA VAL A 150 9.43 11.79 -9.64
C VAL A 150 8.52 12.87 -10.17
N ARG A 151 8.64 13.19 -11.46
CA ARG A 151 7.64 14.01 -12.17
C ARG A 151 6.77 13.12 -13.04
N PRO A 152 5.49 12.87 -12.67
CA PRO A 152 4.60 12.04 -13.46
C PRO A 152 4.17 12.79 -14.74
N THR A 153 4.91 12.56 -15.83
CA THR A 153 4.68 13.13 -17.17
C THR A 153 4.17 12.10 -18.18
N LEU A 154 3.90 10.86 -17.72
CA LEU A 154 3.57 9.64 -18.48
C LEU A 154 4.77 9.01 -19.19
N GLY A 155 4.82 7.67 -19.21
CA GLY A 155 5.76 6.90 -20.03
C GLY A 155 7.22 6.86 -19.55
N GLU A 156 8.15 6.90 -20.50
CA GLU A 156 9.57 6.55 -20.26
C GLU A 156 10.30 7.51 -19.31
N GLU A 157 9.99 8.81 -19.32
CA GLU A 157 10.60 9.78 -18.41
C GLU A 157 10.26 9.46 -16.94
N THR A 158 8.98 9.19 -16.67
CA THR A 158 8.52 8.79 -15.33
C THR A 158 9.11 7.44 -14.92
N ARG A 159 9.23 6.46 -15.84
CA ARG A 159 9.94 5.20 -15.54
C ARG A 159 11.42 5.43 -15.20
N ALA A 160 12.10 6.34 -15.90
CA ALA A 160 13.50 6.66 -15.65
C ALA A 160 13.72 7.39 -14.32
N ASP A 161 12.82 8.31 -13.95
CA ASP A 161 12.83 8.96 -12.63
C ASP A 161 12.57 7.93 -11.52
N ILE A 162 11.59 7.04 -11.66
CA ILE A 162 11.32 5.96 -10.70
C ILE A 162 12.56 5.06 -10.53
N LEU A 163 13.09 4.49 -11.62
CA LEU A 163 14.26 3.60 -11.56
C LEU A 163 15.54 4.25 -11.02
N ARG A 164 15.60 5.58 -10.96
CA ARG A 164 16.73 6.34 -10.43
C ARG A 164 16.62 6.61 -8.92
N TRP A 165 15.40 6.76 -8.41
CA TRP A 165 15.15 7.26 -7.04
C TRP A 165 14.37 6.28 -6.16
N ALA A 166 13.82 5.21 -6.73
CA ALA A 166 13.11 4.18 -5.99
C ALA A 166 14.04 3.44 -5.02
N LEU A 167 13.60 3.33 -3.77
CA LEU A 167 14.20 2.49 -2.76
C LEU A 167 13.32 1.25 -2.56
N PRO A 168 13.89 0.04 -2.40
CA PRO A 168 13.14 -1.12 -1.93
C PRO A 168 12.33 -0.78 -0.67
N PHE A 169 11.11 -1.30 -0.56
CA PHE A 169 10.25 -1.05 0.59
C PHE A 169 9.61 -2.33 1.14
N PHE A 170 9.14 -3.23 0.27
CA PHE A 170 8.79 -4.60 0.66
C PHE A 170 9.16 -5.58 -0.45
N ASN A 171 9.50 -6.81 -0.08
CA ASN A 171 9.85 -7.86 -1.04
C ASN A 171 8.68 -8.25 -1.96
N LYS A 172 7.42 -8.02 -1.52
CA LYS A 172 6.17 -8.34 -2.23
C LYS A 172 4.98 -7.63 -1.58
N PHE A 173 3.84 -7.61 -2.25
CA PHE A 173 2.62 -6.97 -1.74
C PHE A 173 2.08 -7.59 -0.44
N GLU A 174 2.20 -8.91 -0.22
CA GLU A 174 1.72 -9.53 1.02
C GLU A 174 2.48 -9.06 2.27
N ASP A 175 3.73 -8.64 2.13
CA ASP A 175 4.52 -8.13 3.25
C ASP A 175 4.04 -6.71 3.63
N LEU A 176 3.70 -5.86 2.65
CA LEU A 176 2.99 -4.60 2.92
C LEU A 176 1.68 -4.84 3.68
N VAL A 177 0.91 -5.88 3.30
CA VAL A 177 -0.32 -6.24 4.02
C VAL A 177 -0.05 -6.72 5.46
N ARG A 178 1.06 -7.43 5.69
CA ARG A 178 1.47 -7.90 7.03
C ARG A 178 1.82 -6.75 7.98
N CYS A 179 2.56 -5.75 7.50
CA CYS A 179 2.90 -4.59 8.32
C CYS A 179 1.64 -3.75 8.62
N PHE A 180 0.93 -3.29 7.58
CA PHE A 180 -0.14 -2.28 7.71
C PHE A 180 -1.53 -2.81 8.08
N PHE A 181 -1.79 -4.12 7.98
CA PHE A 181 -3.04 -4.74 8.44
C PHE A 181 -2.80 -5.88 9.44
N GLY A 182 -1.68 -6.60 9.33
CA GLY A 182 -1.33 -7.65 10.29
C GLY A 182 -0.81 -7.11 11.62
N GLY A 183 -0.31 -5.87 11.63
CA GLY A 183 0.33 -5.24 12.79
C GLY A 183 1.71 -5.82 13.13
N GLU A 184 2.31 -6.57 12.19
CA GLU A 184 3.64 -7.17 12.37
C GLU A 184 4.74 -6.10 12.27
N LEU A 185 5.70 -6.12 13.21
CA LEU A 185 6.83 -5.18 13.22
C LEU A 185 7.76 -5.45 12.03
N TYR A 186 8.02 -4.41 11.24
CA TYR A 186 8.84 -4.49 10.04
C TYR A 186 10.12 -3.66 10.18
N ASP A 187 11.26 -4.23 9.82
CA ASP A 187 12.53 -3.52 9.70
C ASP A 187 12.67 -3.01 8.25
N GLU A 188 12.62 -1.69 8.07
CA GLU A 188 12.71 -1.04 6.76
C GLU A 188 14.14 -1.10 6.18
N ASP A 189 15.17 -1.10 7.04
CA ASP A 189 16.58 -1.12 6.64
C ASP A 189 17.03 -2.53 6.18
N GLU A 190 16.63 -3.57 6.92
CA GLU A 190 16.94 -4.98 6.60
C GLU A 190 15.89 -5.65 5.68
N LEU A 191 14.75 -4.99 5.44
CA LEU A 191 13.60 -5.46 4.65
C LEU A 191 12.99 -6.77 5.16
N THR A 192 12.96 -6.97 6.48
CA THR A 192 12.46 -8.20 7.13
C THR A 192 11.44 -7.91 8.23
N PHE A 193 10.70 -8.94 8.66
CA PHE A 193 9.87 -8.83 9.87
C PHE A 193 10.69 -9.32 11.05
N ASP A 194 10.67 -8.56 12.14
CA ASP A 194 11.22 -9.05 13.40
C ASP A 194 10.30 -10.14 13.97
N ILE A 195 10.89 -11.10 14.68
CA ILE A 195 10.19 -12.27 15.24
C ILE A 195 10.34 -12.23 16.76
N GLU A 196 9.32 -11.67 17.43
CA GLU A 196 9.11 -11.79 18.89
C GLU A 196 8.92 -13.27 19.34
#